data_AF-A0A0P9CAL1-F1
#
_entry.id   AF-A0A0P9CAL1-F1
#
_cell.length_a   1.000
_cell.length_b   1.000
_cell.length_c   1.000
_cell.angle_alpha   90.00
_cell.angle_beta   90.00
_cell.angle_gamma   90.00
#
_symmetry.space_group_name_H-M   'P 1'
#
loop_
_entity.id
_entity.type
_entity.pdbx_description
1 polymer ?
#
loop_
_entity_poly.entity_id
_entity_poly.type
_entity_poly.pdbx_seq_one_letter_code
_entity_poly.pdbx_strand_id
1 'polypeptide(L)'
;MVNEIQDFVYETVNDYKEGLGWLANQLPDVGKQFLSFSAACFQDGEVSERHKHLMAMSIGIHTQDEYCILYHGSRAIELGASDQELLETIGVCAAFGGGAGLAQGITLVRDMMQNRAHLSGRSAHGSTESRSQADAH
;
A
#
# COMPACT_ATOMS: atom_id res chain seq x y z
N MET A 1 21.22 7.08 3.77
CA MET A 1 20.78 5.69 3.51
C MET A 1 19.50 5.31 4.24
N VAL A 2 19.43 5.19 5.58
CA VAL A 2 18.16 4.81 6.24
C VAL A 2 17.05 5.84 5.98
N ASN A 3 17.34 7.14 6.08
CA ASN A 3 16.36 8.19 5.77
C ASN A 3 15.94 8.21 4.28
N GLU A 4 16.87 7.95 3.35
CA GLU A 4 16.56 7.96 1.90
C GLU A 4 15.60 6.83 1.50
N ILE A 5 15.74 5.64 2.09
CA ILE A 5 14.85 4.49 1.84
C ILE A 5 13.50 4.70 2.52
N GLN A 6 13.47 5.36 3.69
CA GLN A 6 12.23 5.74 4.37
C GLN A 6 11.40 6.71 3.54
N ASP A 7 12.06 7.73 3.01
CA ASP A 7 11.42 8.74 2.16
C ASP A 7 10.84 8.07 0.91
N PHE A 8 11.57 7.12 0.30
CA PHE A 8 11.10 6.40 -0.89
C PHE A 8 9.76 5.66 -0.70
N VAL A 9 9.62 4.85 0.36
CA VAL A 9 8.38 4.07 0.59
C VAL A 9 7.19 5.02 0.79
N TYR A 10 7.40 6.06 1.61
CA TYR A 10 6.36 7.02 1.93
C TYR A 10 5.96 7.87 0.71
N GLU A 11 6.94 8.38 -0.02
CA GLU A 11 6.72 9.19 -1.23
C GLU A 11 6.01 8.37 -2.30
N THR A 12 6.43 7.14 -2.56
CA THR A 12 5.79 6.26 -3.57
C THR A 12 4.33 5.99 -3.22
N VAL A 13 4.02 5.71 -1.94
CA VAL A 13 2.64 5.48 -1.49
C VAL A 13 1.79 6.75 -1.60
N ASN A 14 2.36 7.92 -1.32
CA ASN A 14 1.64 9.18 -1.43
C ASN A 14 1.42 9.61 -2.88
N ASP A 15 2.44 9.48 -3.74
CA ASP A 15 2.33 9.77 -5.16
C ASP A 15 1.19 8.96 -5.79
N TYR A 16 1.09 7.67 -5.44
CA TYR A 16 -0.03 6.83 -5.86
C TYR A 16 -1.39 7.38 -5.40
N LYS A 17 -1.52 7.77 -4.12
CA LYS A 17 -2.76 8.33 -3.56
C LYS A 17 -3.14 9.66 -4.22
N GLU A 18 -2.17 10.53 -4.45
CA GLU A 18 -2.37 11.81 -5.14
C GLU A 18 -2.80 11.58 -6.59
N GLY A 19 -2.17 10.64 -7.30
CA GLY A 19 -2.57 10.25 -8.66
C GLY A 19 -4.02 9.74 -8.73
N LEU A 20 -4.45 8.93 -7.76
CA LEU A 20 -5.85 8.50 -7.66
C LEU A 20 -6.82 9.66 -7.43
N GLY A 21 -6.46 10.60 -6.54
CA GLY A 21 -7.25 11.80 -6.29
C GLY A 21 -7.34 12.72 -7.51
N TRP A 22 -6.21 12.91 -8.20
CA TRP A 22 -6.15 13.65 -9.45
C TRP A 22 -7.04 13.01 -10.52
N LEU A 23 -6.98 11.68 -10.70
CA LEU A 23 -7.84 10.97 -11.65
C LEU A 23 -9.33 11.15 -11.32
N ALA A 24 -9.71 11.08 -10.04
CA ALA A 24 -11.08 11.31 -9.60
C ALA A 24 -11.56 12.76 -9.81
N ASN A 25 -10.65 13.72 -9.88
CA ASN A 25 -10.97 15.10 -10.24
C ASN A 25 -11.08 15.30 -11.76
N GLN A 26 -10.21 14.65 -12.55
CA GLN A 26 -10.20 14.78 -14.01
C GLN A 26 -11.31 13.98 -14.70
N LEU A 27 -11.60 12.77 -14.20
CA LEU A 27 -12.63 11.87 -14.72
C LEU A 27 -13.56 11.42 -13.56
N PRO A 28 -14.45 12.29 -13.06
CA PRO A 28 -15.20 12.02 -11.84
C PRO A 28 -16.04 10.75 -11.87
N ASP A 29 -16.69 10.44 -12.98
CA ASP A 29 -17.53 9.26 -13.11
C ASP A 29 -16.70 7.97 -13.02
N VAL A 30 -15.53 7.93 -13.65
CA VAL A 30 -14.64 6.77 -13.64
C VAL A 30 -13.90 6.66 -12.30
N GLY A 31 -13.26 7.75 -11.86
CA GLY A 31 -12.41 7.73 -10.69
C GLY A 31 -13.19 7.48 -9.40
N LYS A 32 -14.37 8.09 -9.22
CA LYS A 32 -15.19 7.84 -8.02
C LYS A 32 -15.73 6.40 -7.99
N GLN A 33 -16.14 5.86 -9.14
CA GLN A 33 -16.60 4.46 -9.24
C GLN A 33 -15.46 3.49 -8.92
N PHE A 34 -14.27 3.71 -9.48
CA PHE A 34 -13.09 2.89 -9.21
C PHE A 34 -12.72 2.93 -7.71
N LEU A 35 -12.65 4.12 -7.10
CA LEU A 35 -12.33 4.27 -5.69
C LEU A 35 -13.38 3.58 -4.79
N SER A 36 -14.66 3.72 -5.11
CA SER A 36 -15.73 3.06 -4.36
C SER A 36 -15.67 1.54 -4.49
N PHE A 37 -15.41 1.02 -5.69
CA PHE A 37 -15.26 -0.42 -5.92
C PHE A 37 -14.04 -0.96 -5.15
N SER A 38 -12.89 -0.29 -5.28
CA SER A 38 -11.66 -0.67 -4.58
C SER A 38 -11.89 -0.68 -3.06
N ALA A 39 -12.48 0.38 -2.49
CA ALA A 39 -12.80 0.44 -1.06
C ALA A 39 -13.72 -0.70 -0.61
N ALA A 40 -14.74 -1.04 -1.39
CA ALA A 40 -15.65 -2.15 -1.09
C ALA A 40 -14.93 -3.51 -1.08
N CYS A 41 -14.00 -3.75 -2.01
CA CYS A 41 -13.22 -4.99 -2.08
C CYS A 41 -12.40 -5.25 -0.81
N PHE A 42 -11.85 -4.20 -0.21
CA PHE A 42 -10.99 -4.31 0.98
C PHE A 42 -11.74 -4.25 2.32
N GLN A 43 -13.06 -4.03 2.36
CA GLN A 43 -13.81 -4.09 3.63
C GLN A 43 -13.64 -5.43 4.35
N ASP A 44 -13.60 -5.41 5.69
CA ASP A 44 -13.49 -6.61 6.50
C ASP A 44 -14.65 -7.60 6.26
N GLY A 45 -14.39 -8.90 6.40
CA GLY A 45 -15.36 -9.97 6.17
C GLY A 45 -14.75 -11.34 6.48
N GLU A 46 -15.26 -12.41 5.88
CA GLU A 46 -14.73 -13.78 6.05
C GLU A 46 -13.23 -13.88 5.73
N VAL A 47 -12.78 -13.08 4.74
CA VAL A 47 -11.37 -12.76 4.58
C VAL A 47 -11.17 -11.38 5.18
N SER A 48 -10.36 -11.30 6.23
CA SER A 48 -10.12 -10.03 6.93
C SER A 48 -9.44 -9.00 6.03
N GLU A 49 -9.64 -7.71 6.30
CA GLU A 49 -9.02 -6.59 5.55
C GLU A 49 -7.49 -6.78 5.47
N ARG A 50 -6.85 -7.19 6.58
CA ARG A 50 -5.41 -7.49 6.63
C ARG A 50 -5.01 -8.56 5.62
N HIS A 51 -5.72 -9.69 5.61
CA HIS A 51 -5.39 -10.78 4.68
C HIS A 51 -5.67 -10.40 3.23
N LYS A 52 -6.70 -9.59 2.96
CA LYS A 52 -6.94 -9.04 1.62
C LYS A 52 -5.77 -8.17 1.14
N HIS A 53 -5.21 -7.35 2.02
CA HIS A 53 -4.02 -6.57 1.69
C HIS A 53 -2.77 -7.42 1.50
N LEU A 54 -2.56 -8.48 2.29
CA LEU A 54 -1.48 -9.45 2.04
C LEU A 54 -1.63 -10.16 0.70
N MET A 55 -2.86 -10.57 0.32
CA MET A 55 -3.15 -11.13 -0.99
C MET A 55 -2.85 -10.14 -2.11
N ALA A 56 -3.29 -8.88 -1.98
CA ALA A 56 -3.06 -7.84 -2.97
C ALA A 56 -1.56 -7.48 -3.09
N MET A 57 -0.82 -7.48 -1.99
CA MET A 57 0.64 -7.34 -1.99
C MET A 57 1.29 -8.49 -2.76
N SER A 58 0.87 -9.74 -2.53
CA SER A 58 1.35 -10.91 -3.28
C SER A 58 1.10 -10.79 -4.78
N ILE A 59 -0.09 -10.32 -5.17
CA ILE A 59 -0.43 -10.03 -6.58
C ILE A 59 0.50 -8.95 -7.12
N GLY A 60 0.71 -7.85 -6.39
CA GLY A 60 1.64 -6.78 -6.78
C GLY A 60 3.07 -7.29 -7.03
N ILE A 61 3.58 -8.16 -6.15
CA ILE A 61 4.89 -8.82 -6.34
C ILE A 61 4.88 -9.65 -7.63
N HIS A 62 3.83 -10.44 -7.86
CA HIS A 62 3.72 -11.29 -9.05
C HIS A 62 3.64 -10.48 -10.35
N THR A 63 2.90 -9.37 -10.34
CA THR A 63 2.73 -8.47 -11.50
C THR A 63 3.84 -7.44 -11.65
N GLN A 64 4.82 -7.43 -10.74
CA GLN A 64 5.93 -6.48 -10.72
C GLN A 64 5.47 -5.01 -10.61
N ASP A 65 4.42 -4.78 -9.83
CA ASP A 65 3.83 -3.45 -9.62
C ASP A 65 4.30 -2.88 -8.27
N GLU A 66 5.32 -2.03 -8.32
CA GLU A 66 5.95 -1.41 -7.15
C GLU A 66 4.97 -0.58 -6.31
N TYR A 67 4.08 0.19 -6.95
CA TYR A 67 3.06 0.97 -6.24
C TYR A 67 2.13 0.04 -5.47
N CYS A 68 1.65 -1.03 -6.10
CA CYS A 68 0.77 -2.00 -5.43
C CYS A 68 1.47 -2.75 -4.29
N ILE A 69 2.74 -3.12 -4.46
CA ILE A 69 3.52 -3.79 -3.40
C ILE A 69 3.61 -2.89 -2.17
N LEU A 70 4.06 -1.65 -2.36
CA LEU A 70 4.32 -0.72 -1.25
C LEU A 70 3.02 -0.25 -0.60
N TYR A 71 1.98 0.05 -1.39
CA TYR A 71 0.68 0.48 -0.88
C TYR A 71 0.00 -0.62 -0.06
N HIS A 72 -0.14 -1.83 -0.62
CA HIS A 72 -0.84 -2.91 0.07
C HIS A 72 -0.03 -3.51 1.21
N GLY A 73 1.29 -3.59 1.06
CA GLY A 73 2.17 -3.96 2.17
C GLY A 73 2.08 -2.98 3.34
N SER A 74 2.07 -1.67 3.06
CA SER A 74 1.97 -0.64 4.12
C SER A 74 0.62 -0.73 4.83
N ARG A 75 -0.47 -0.92 4.09
CA ARG A 75 -1.80 -1.17 4.66
C ARG A 75 -1.84 -2.43 5.51
N ALA A 76 -1.24 -3.54 5.07
CA ALA A 76 -1.17 -4.76 5.85
C ALA A 76 -0.45 -4.54 7.19
N ILE A 77 0.68 -3.81 7.19
CA ILE A 77 1.43 -3.44 8.40
C ILE A 77 0.59 -2.55 9.34
N GLU A 78 -0.08 -1.52 8.79
CA GLU A 78 -0.97 -0.65 9.56
C GLU A 78 -2.11 -1.43 10.23
N LEU A 79 -2.56 -2.53 9.60
CA LEU A 79 -3.57 -3.45 10.11
C LEU A 79 -3.01 -4.57 11.01
N GLY A 80 -1.73 -4.45 11.40
CA GLY A 80 -1.09 -5.35 12.35
C GLY A 80 -0.57 -6.66 11.76
N ALA A 81 -0.27 -6.70 10.45
CA ALA A 81 0.46 -7.83 9.88
C ALA A 81 1.84 -7.94 10.52
N SER A 82 2.17 -9.16 10.94
CA SER A 82 3.47 -9.51 11.48
C SER A 82 4.53 -9.58 10.38
N ASP A 83 5.80 -9.38 10.78
CA ASP A 83 6.95 -9.61 9.90
C ASP A 83 6.91 -11.02 9.29
N GLN A 84 6.42 -12.01 10.04
CA GLN A 84 6.31 -13.39 9.58
C GLN A 84 5.21 -13.57 8.51
N GLU A 85 4.04 -12.95 8.66
CA GLU A 85 2.98 -12.97 7.65
C GLU A 85 3.47 -12.37 6.31
N LEU A 86 4.27 -11.30 6.36
CA LEU A 86 4.88 -10.69 5.17
C LEU A 86 5.88 -11.64 4.50
N LEU A 87 6.78 -12.26 5.29
CA LEU A 87 7.79 -13.20 4.79
C LEU A 87 7.16 -14.46 4.18
N GLU A 88 6.12 -15.01 4.81
CA GLU A 88 5.38 -16.15 4.27
C GLU A 88 4.66 -15.80 2.97
N THR A 89 4.11 -14.58 2.87
CA THR A 89 3.49 -14.09 1.63
C THR A 89 4.50 -14.00 0.48
N ILE A 90 5.72 -13.52 0.74
CA ILE A 90 6.82 -13.54 -0.24
C ILE A 90 7.15 -14.97 -0.64
N GLY A 91 7.26 -15.88 0.32
CA GLY A 91 7.57 -17.30 0.07
C GLY A 91 6.53 -17.96 -0.85
N VAL A 92 5.24 -17.73 -0.61
CA VAL A 92 4.16 -18.20 -1.48
C VAL A 92 4.28 -17.58 -2.86
N CYS A 93 4.49 -16.26 -2.96
CA CYS A 93 4.66 -15.61 -4.25
C CYS A 93 5.87 -16.16 -5.02
N ALA A 94 6.99 -16.42 -4.36
CA ALA A 94 8.20 -16.97 -4.97
C ALA A 94 7.99 -18.40 -5.48
N ALA A 95 7.18 -19.22 -4.78
CA ALA A 95 6.86 -20.57 -5.23
C ALA A 95 6.15 -20.61 -6.59
N PHE A 96 5.34 -19.60 -6.91
CA PHE A 96 4.62 -19.50 -8.19
C PHE A 96 5.29 -18.56 -9.20
N GLY A 97 5.89 -17.47 -8.73
CA GLY A 97 6.51 -16.42 -9.55
C GLY A 97 8.01 -16.61 -9.79
N GLY A 98 8.63 -17.63 -9.20
CA GLY A 98 10.05 -17.90 -9.34
C GLY A 98 10.94 -16.76 -8.83
N GLY A 99 12.14 -16.64 -9.41
CA GLY A 99 13.13 -15.64 -9.00
C GLY A 99 12.67 -14.18 -9.16
N ALA A 100 11.79 -13.90 -10.14
CA ALA A 100 11.24 -12.56 -10.36
C ALA A 100 10.37 -12.11 -9.19
N GLY A 101 9.48 -12.99 -8.70
CA GLY A 101 8.67 -12.72 -7.51
C GLY A 101 9.52 -12.60 -6.25
N LEU A 102 10.58 -13.43 -6.11
CA LEU A 102 11.48 -13.35 -4.97
C LEU A 102 12.28 -12.04 -4.93
N ALA A 103 12.78 -11.57 -6.07
CA ALA A 103 13.64 -10.40 -6.16
C ALA A 103 12.94 -9.12 -5.68
N GLN A 104 11.70 -8.88 -6.10
CA GLN A 104 10.94 -7.71 -5.62
C GLN A 104 10.46 -7.87 -4.19
N GLY A 105 10.04 -9.09 -3.80
CA GLY A 105 9.63 -9.37 -2.43
C GLY A 105 10.76 -9.11 -1.42
N ILE A 106 11.98 -9.57 -1.68
CA ILE A 106 13.09 -9.48 -0.72
C ILE A 106 13.69 -8.08 -0.58
N THR A 107 13.46 -7.19 -1.55
CA THR A 107 13.93 -5.80 -1.51
C THR A 107 12.84 -4.89 -0.96
N LEU A 108 11.72 -4.73 -1.68
CA LEU A 108 10.71 -3.72 -1.36
C LEU A 108 9.97 -4.04 -0.06
N VAL A 109 9.60 -5.29 0.17
CA VAL A 109 8.89 -5.67 1.41
C VAL A 109 9.82 -5.60 2.62
N ARG A 110 11.09 -6.00 2.46
CA ARG A 110 12.11 -5.84 3.51
C ARG A 110 12.29 -4.37 3.88
N ASP A 111 12.43 -3.49 2.89
CA ASP A 111 12.66 -2.06 3.13
C ASP A 111 11.45 -1.44 3.84
N MET A 112 10.24 -1.83 3.44
CA MET A 112 9.00 -1.47 4.14
C MET A 112 8.97 -1.97 5.59
N MET A 113 9.34 -3.23 5.86
CA MET A 113 9.41 -3.79 7.22
C MET A 113 10.39 -3.01 8.12
N GLN A 114 11.55 -2.64 7.57
CA GLN A 114 12.56 -1.87 8.29
C GLN A 114 12.10 -0.45 8.64
N ASN A 115 11.08 0.07 7.93
CA ASN A 115 10.58 1.44 8.05
C ASN A 115 9.22 1.56 8.76
N ARG A 116 8.74 0.49 9.40
CA ARG A 116 7.41 0.41 10.08
C ARG A 116 7.11 1.52 11.10
N ALA A 117 8.13 2.04 11.79
CA ALA A 117 7.98 3.09 12.80
C ALA A 117 7.52 4.44 12.19
N HIS A 118 7.82 4.68 10.91
CA HIS A 118 7.43 5.91 10.22
C HIS A 118 6.02 5.83 9.61
N LEU A 119 5.62 4.64 9.13
CA LEU A 119 4.27 4.39 8.59
C LEU A 119 3.19 4.60 9.66
N SER A 120 3.44 4.10 10.88
CA SER A 120 2.51 4.24 12.02
C SER A 120 2.46 5.65 12.62
N GLY A 121 3.52 6.46 12.49
CA GLY A 121 3.63 7.78 13.11
C GLY A 121 3.07 8.96 12.30
N ARG A 122 3.07 8.90 10.95
CA ARG A 122 2.62 10.03 10.09
C ARG A 122 1.16 9.96 9.64
N SER A 123 0.51 8.79 9.71
CA SER A 123 -0.93 8.63 9.42
C SER A 123 -1.81 9.54 10.30
N ALA A 124 -1.36 9.86 11.52
CA ALA A 124 -2.06 10.77 12.43
C ALA A 124 -1.97 12.27 12.03
N HIS A 125 -0.97 12.69 11.24
CA HIS A 125 -0.71 14.11 10.96
C HIS A 125 -1.31 14.60 9.62
N GLY A 126 -1.56 13.71 8.67
CA GLY A 126 -2.10 14.06 7.35
C GLY A 126 -3.62 14.28 7.29
N SER A 127 -4.36 13.96 8.37
CA SER A 127 -5.82 14.10 8.40
C SER A 127 -6.32 15.49 8.84
N THR A 128 -5.42 16.34 9.35
CA THR A 128 -5.77 17.67 9.88
C THR A 128 -5.60 18.82 8.88
N GLU A 129 -4.79 18.67 7.83
CA GLU A 129 -4.50 19.79 6.91
C GLU A 129 -5.47 19.89 5.71
N SER A 130 -6.19 18.82 5.35
CA SER A 130 -7.13 18.85 4.21
C SER A 130 -8.51 19.46 4.52
N ARG A 131 -8.82 19.71 5.81
CA ARG A 131 -10.10 20.31 6.22
C ARG A 131 -10.12 21.85 6.21
N SER A 132 -8.99 22.52 5.99
CA SER A 132 -8.94 24.00 6.08
C SER A 132 -9.12 24.75 4.76
N GLN A 133 -9.17 24.05 3.61
CA GLN A 133 -9.27 24.70 2.29
C GLN A 133 -10.62 24.49 1.57
N ALA A 134 -11.54 23.68 2.10
CA ALA A 134 -12.83 23.41 1.45
C ALA A 134 -13.95 24.41 1.79
N ASP A 135 -13.77 25.28 2.80
CA ASP A 135 -14.80 26.23 3.28
C ASP A 135 -14.53 27.69 2.87
N ALA A 136 -13.61 27.92 1.95
CA ALA A 136 -13.33 29.24 1.41
C ALA A 136 -13.38 29.21 -0.12
N HIS A 137 -14.59 29.09 -0.68
CA HIS A 137 -15.06 29.85 -1.86
C HIS A 137 -16.48 29.48 -2.27
#